data_AF-A0A2T4D5G3-F1
#
_entry.id   AF-A0A2T4D5G3-F1
#
_cell.length_a   1.000
_cell.length_b   1.000
_cell.length_c   1.000
_cell.angle_alpha   90.00
_cell.angle_beta   90.00
_cell.angle_gamma   90.00
#
_symmetry.space_group_name_H-M   'P 1'
#
loop_
_entity.id
_entity.type
_entity.pdbx_description
1 polymer ?
#
loop_
_entity_poly.entity_id
_entity_poly.type
_entity_poly.pdbx_seq_one_letter_code
_entity_poly.pdbx_strand_id
1 'polypeptide(L)'
;NEPLSEGMVAILEPFIDTIIICTVTGLVLLSSGAWNEKHTNQFEYTEIEILSKQFAENNPEHVQKVYDHLNDNEKLAEYTGNIEVENGRITNNEAFTFLHARSFADSIIVYKDEGLLSDALFTGSIAVSNGNIVDKTPLKFIGKSLVHSSPLTALAFNRGFFGDYGQYIVAIGLLLFAFSTA
;
A
#
# COMPACT_ATOMS: atom_id res chain seq x y z
N ASN A 1 -10.96 13.56 -47.26
CA ASN A 1 -11.45 14.32 -46.09
C ASN A 1 -11.26 13.60 -44.75
N GLU A 2 -10.78 12.35 -44.74
CA GLU A 2 -10.46 11.62 -43.50
C GLU A 2 -9.25 12.14 -42.69
N PRO A 3 -8.14 12.65 -43.27
CA PRO A 3 -6.94 12.97 -42.48
C PRO A 3 -7.14 14.07 -41.43
N LEU A 4 -8.02 15.03 -41.70
CA LEU A 4 -8.35 16.12 -40.78
C LEU A 4 -9.25 15.65 -39.62
N SER A 5 -10.15 14.69 -39.89
CA SER A 5 -10.99 14.10 -38.85
C SER A 5 -10.18 13.15 -37.96
N GLU A 6 -9.28 12.38 -38.56
CA GLU A 6 -8.38 11.46 -37.86
C GLU A 6 -7.35 12.21 -37.00
N GLY A 7 -6.81 13.33 -37.51
CA GLY A 7 -5.94 14.22 -36.74
C GLY A 7 -6.62 14.95 -35.57
N MET A 8 -7.91 15.27 -35.69
CA MET A 8 -8.69 15.85 -34.59
C MET A 8 -9.00 14.81 -33.51
N VAL A 9 -9.31 13.57 -33.90
CA VAL A 9 -9.51 12.44 -32.97
C VAL A 9 -8.20 12.11 -32.23
N ALA A 10 -7.08 12.08 -32.95
CA ALA A 10 -5.76 11.78 -32.38
C ALA A 10 -5.28 12.81 -31.33
N ILE A 11 -5.76 14.06 -31.38
CA ILE A 11 -5.48 15.07 -30.35
C ILE A 11 -6.50 15.02 -29.20
N LEU A 12 -7.75 14.68 -29.50
CA LEU A 12 -8.81 14.62 -28.51
C LEU A 12 -8.58 13.49 -27.50
N GLU A 13 -8.07 12.34 -27.95
CA GLU A 13 -7.79 11.18 -27.09
C GLU A 13 -6.77 11.48 -25.97
N PRO A 14 -5.55 11.99 -26.25
CA PRO A 14 -4.61 12.42 -25.22
C PRO A 14 -5.14 13.59 -24.37
N PHE A 15 -5.93 14.49 -24.95
CA PHE A 15 -6.52 15.61 -24.20
C PHE A 15 -7.50 15.12 -23.14
N ILE A 16 -8.41 14.21 -23.51
CA ILE A 16 -9.35 13.63 -22.55
C ILE A 16 -8.61 12.82 -21.50
N ASP A 17 -7.71 11.93 -21.89
CA ASP A 17 -7.06 11.01 -20.95
C ASP A 17 -6.08 11.75 -20.00
N THR A 18 -5.13 12.48 -20.57
CA THR A 18 -4.05 13.08 -19.78
C THR A 18 -4.45 14.39 -19.09
N ILE A 19 -5.31 15.21 -19.71
CA ILE A 19 -5.69 16.50 -19.11
C ILE A 19 -6.97 16.37 -18.30
N ILE A 20 -8.01 15.74 -18.81
CA ILE A 20 -9.29 15.68 -18.07
C ILE A 20 -9.25 14.55 -17.04
N ILE A 21 -9.01 13.30 -17.46
CA ILE A 21 -9.13 12.14 -16.58
C ILE A 21 -8.05 12.12 -15.51
N CYS A 22 -6.76 12.29 -15.85
CA CYS A 22 -5.70 12.36 -14.85
C CYS A 22 -5.86 13.54 -13.87
N THR A 23 -6.33 14.71 -14.33
CA THR A 23 -6.55 15.86 -13.43
C THR A 23 -7.72 15.61 -12.48
N VAL A 24 -8.85 15.08 -12.97
CA VAL A 24 -9.99 14.76 -12.10
C VAL A 24 -9.60 13.68 -11.09
N THR A 25 -8.89 12.64 -11.52
CA THR A 25 -8.39 11.58 -10.64
C THR A 25 -7.44 12.13 -9.58
N GLY A 26 -6.48 12.97 -9.98
CA GLY A 26 -5.55 13.65 -9.07
C GLY A 26 -6.27 14.57 -8.08
N LEU A 27 -7.28 15.31 -8.53
CA LEU A 27 -8.09 16.17 -7.66
C LEU A 27 -8.89 15.36 -6.64
N VAL A 28 -9.51 14.25 -7.04
CA VAL A 28 -10.24 13.35 -6.13
C VAL A 28 -9.28 12.73 -5.10
N LEU A 29 -8.11 12.25 -5.54
CA LEU A 29 -7.07 11.71 -4.65
C LEU A 29 -6.65 12.73 -3.58
N LEU A 30 -6.30 13.95 -4.00
CA LEU A 30 -5.83 15.00 -3.08
C LEU A 30 -6.93 15.52 -2.16
N SER A 31 -8.13 15.76 -2.70
CA SER A 31 -9.26 16.31 -1.92
C SER A 31 -9.87 15.31 -0.93
N SER A 32 -9.76 14.00 -1.20
CA SER A 32 -10.26 12.95 -0.30
C SER A 32 -9.42 12.74 0.97
N GLY A 33 -8.16 13.20 0.96
CA GLY A 33 -7.19 12.94 2.03
C GLY A 33 -6.75 11.48 2.19
N ALA A 34 -7.26 10.55 1.37
CA ALA A 34 -7.03 9.12 1.54
C ALA A 34 -5.56 8.71 1.49
N TRP A 35 -4.71 9.49 0.81
CA TRP A 35 -3.27 9.26 0.65
C TRP A 35 -2.46 9.46 1.95
N ASN A 36 -3.01 10.20 2.92
CA ASN A 36 -2.31 10.55 4.17
C ASN A 36 -2.87 9.81 5.39
N GLU A 37 -3.63 8.74 5.17
CA GLU A 37 -4.27 7.98 6.23
C GLU A 37 -3.92 6.51 6.12
N LYS A 38 -3.76 5.84 7.27
CA LYS A 38 -3.53 4.40 7.31
C LYS A 38 -4.85 3.66 7.14
N HIS A 39 -4.86 2.71 6.21
CA HIS A 39 -6.00 1.84 5.95
C HIS A 39 -5.63 0.41 6.30
N THR A 40 -6.62 -0.37 6.73
CA THR A 40 -6.40 -1.81 6.93
C THR A 40 -6.26 -2.48 5.56
N ASN A 41 -5.10 -3.05 5.29
CA ASN A 41 -4.79 -3.77 4.05
C ASN A 41 -3.97 -5.03 4.33
N GLN A 42 -3.96 -5.93 3.34
CA GLN A 42 -3.03 -7.06 3.32
C GLN A 42 -1.67 -6.56 2.84
N PHE A 43 -0.61 -6.94 3.54
CA PHE A 43 0.74 -6.53 3.21
C PHE A 43 1.38 -7.48 2.20
N GLU A 44 2.09 -6.90 1.22
CA GLU A 44 2.91 -7.67 0.30
C GLU A 44 4.30 -7.91 0.91
N TYR A 45 4.79 -9.15 0.83
CA TYR A 45 6.08 -9.53 1.43
C TYR A 45 7.26 -8.68 0.94
N THR A 46 7.24 -8.28 -0.32
CA THR A 46 8.28 -7.44 -0.95
C THR A 46 8.24 -5.99 -0.52
N GLU A 47 7.13 -5.56 0.08
CA GLU A 47 6.92 -4.19 0.57
C GLU A 47 7.06 -4.10 2.09
N ILE A 48 7.28 -5.23 2.77
CA ILE A 48 7.57 -5.29 4.20
C ILE A 48 9.06 -5.06 4.42
N GLU A 49 9.36 -4.12 5.32
CA GLU A 49 10.71 -3.88 5.79
C GLU A 49 10.71 -3.70 7.31
N ILE A 50 11.63 -4.38 7.99
CA ILE A 50 11.68 -4.42 9.45
C ILE A 50 12.99 -3.81 9.93
N LEU A 51 12.91 -2.72 10.68
CA LEU A 51 14.08 -2.01 11.21
C LEU A 51 14.41 -2.49 12.63
N SER A 52 15.70 -2.58 12.94
CA SER A 52 16.23 -3.10 14.21
C SER A 52 16.00 -2.22 15.45
N LYS A 53 15.42 -1.02 15.27
CA LYS A 53 15.11 -0.08 16.35
C LYS A 53 13.64 0.31 16.27
N GLN A 54 13.07 0.66 17.42
CA GLN A 54 11.72 1.22 17.48
C GLN A 54 11.74 2.71 17.14
N PHE A 55 11.01 3.08 16.10
CA PHE A 55 10.78 4.44 15.64
C PHE A 55 9.30 4.75 15.81
N ALA A 56 9.02 5.75 16.64
CA ALA A 56 7.66 6.22 16.87
C ALA A 56 7.31 7.33 15.88
N GLU A 57 6.21 7.14 15.14
CA GLU A 57 5.71 8.10 14.15
C GLU A 57 5.28 9.44 14.77
N ASN A 58 4.98 9.46 16.07
CA ASN A 58 4.66 10.70 16.80
C ASN A 58 5.89 11.57 17.14
N ASN A 59 7.11 11.07 16.91
CA ASN A 59 8.34 11.80 17.16
C ASN A 59 8.94 12.32 15.84
N PRO A 60 9.01 13.65 15.63
CA PRO A 60 9.56 14.25 14.42
C PRO A 60 10.99 13.79 14.07
N GLU A 61 11.84 13.55 15.07
CA GLU A 61 13.21 13.07 14.83
C GLU A 61 13.23 11.63 14.30
N HIS A 62 12.31 10.79 14.77
CA HIS A 62 12.18 9.41 14.30
C HIS A 62 11.64 9.36 12.88
N VAL A 63 10.62 10.18 12.60
CA VAL A 63 10.06 10.32 11.25
C VAL A 63 11.14 10.78 10.27
N GLN A 64 11.97 11.76 10.66
CA GLN A 64 13.06 12.22 9.82
C GLN A 64 14.09 11.11 9.54
N LYS A 65 14.50 10.34 10.56
CA LYS A 65 15.43 9.21 10.37
C LYS A 65 14.88 8.15 9.42
N VAL A 66 13.60 7.79 9.56
CA VAL A 66 12.95 6.83 8.66
C VAL A 66 12.83 7.42 7.26
N TYR A 67 12.50 8.71 7.13
CA TYR A 67 12.47 9.41 5.85
C TYR A 67 13.84 9.39 5.14
N ASP A 68 14.92 9.66 5.86
CA ASP A 68 16.27 9.63 5.30
C ASP A 68 16.71 8.24 4.88
N HIS A 69 16.27 7.21 5.61
CA HIS A 69 16.47 5.81 5.22
C HIS A 69 15.70 5.42 3.96
N LEU A 70 14.42 5.78 3.88
CA LEU A 70 13.59 5.49 2.70
C LEU A 70 14.14 6.16 1.44
N ASN A 71 14.79 7.32 1.56
CA ASN A 71 15.37 8.05 0.43
C ASN A 71 16.85 7.70 0.17
N ASP A 72 17.37 6.64 0.79
CA ASP A 72 18.78 6.20 0.68
C ASP A 72 19.82 7.26 1.11
N ASN A 73 19.41 8.28 1.88
CA ASN A 73 20.32 9.30 2.42
C ASN A 73 21.13 8.76 3.61
N GLU A 74 20.48 8.09 4.55
CA GLU A 74 21.09 7.48 5.73
C GLU A 74 20.42 6.13 6.03
N LYS A 75 21.12 5.01 5.79
CA LYS A 75 20.54 3.69 6.00
C LYS A 75 20.47 3.32 7.47
N LEU A 76 19.26 3.05 7.95
CA LEU A 76 19.02 2.47 9.26
C LEU A 76 19.36 0.98 9.26
N ALA A 77 19.72 0.45 10.43
CA ALA A 77 20.03 -0.95 10.58
C ALA A 77 18.74 -1.80 10.49
N GLU A 78 18.73 -2.74 9.56
CA GLU A 78 17.65 -3.70 9.35
C GLU A 78 17.65 -4.78 10.45
N TYR A 79 16.47 -5.29 10.79
CA TYR A 79 16.31 -6.33 11.79
C TYR A 79 16.70 -7.70 11.23
N THR A 80 17.40 -8.50 12.03
CA THR A 80 17.69 -9.92 11.74
C THR A 80 17.51 -10.71 13.02
N GLY A 81 16.67 -11.74 12.97
CA GLY A 81 16.27 -12.50 14.15
C GLY A 81 14.89 -13.12 13.97
N ASN A 82 14.24 -13.39 15.09
CA ASN A 82 12.96 -14.08 15.15
C ASN A 82 11.90 -13.16 15.75
N ILE A 83 10.77 -13.04 15.08
CA ILE A 83 9.60 -12.33 15.58
C ILE A 83 8.64 -13.33 16.19
N GLU A 84 8.43 -13.21 17.50
CA GLU A 84 7.48 -14.03 18.23
C GLU A 84 6.05 -13.48 18.05
N VAL A 85 5.14 -14.38 17.68
CA VAL A 85 3.73 -14.09 17.43
C VAL A 85 2.87 -15.02 18.27
N GLU A 86 1.90 -14.45 18.98
CA GLU A 86 0.93 -15.17 19.79
C GLU A 86 -0.49 -14.74 19.41
N ASN A 87 -1.33 -15.70 19.01
CA ASN A 87 -2.71 -15.48 18.57
C ASN A 87 -2.79 -14.37 17.50
N GLY A 88 -1.88 -14.42 16.53
CA GLY A 88 -1.74 -13.49 15.42
C GLY A 88 -1.13 -12.14 15.79
N ARG A 89 -0.87 -11.86 17.07
CA ARG A 89 -0.27 -10.59 17.52
C ARG A 89 1.22 -10.74 17.77
N ILE A 90 1.99 -9.79 17.26
CA ILE A 90 3.42 -9.70 17.51
C ILE A 90 3.64 -9.31 18.97
N THR A 91 4.34 -10.14 19.74
CA THR A 91 4.55 -9.92 21.19
C THR A 91 5.77 -9.03 21.47
N ASN A 92 6.80 -9.08 20.63
CA ASN A 92 8.03 -8.30 20.81
C ASN A 92 8.03 -6.96 20.04
N ASN A 93 6.93 -6.21 20.12
CA ASN A 93 6.69 -5.01 19.30
C ASN A 93 7.57 -3.79 19.68
N GLU A 94 8.32 -3.86 20.79
CA GLU A 94 9.21 -2.79 21.23
C GLU A 94 10.64 -2.92 20.68
N ALA A 95 10.98 -4.06 20.07
CA ALA A 95 12.34 -4.32 19.59
C ALA A 95 12.60 -3.83 18.17
N PHE A 96 11.56 -3.59 17.36
CA PHE A 96 11.70 -3.26 15.94
C PHE A 96 10.59 -2.33 15.45
N THR A 97 10.80 -1.76 14.27
CA THR A 97 9.76 -0.99 13.54
C THR A 97 9.36 -1.76 12.31
N PHE A 98 8.06 -1.93 12.12
CA PHE A 98 7.50 -2.52 10.91
C PHE A 98 7.14 -1.42 9.92
N LEU A 99 7.70 -1.50 8.72
CA LEU A 99 7.32 -0.68 7.59
C LEU A 99 6.60 -1.56 6.57
N HIS A 100 5.58 -0.98 5.94
CA HIS A 100 4.90 -1.56 4.79
C HIS A 100 4.72 -0.45 3.75
N ALA A 101 5.07 -0.73 2.50
CA ALA A 101 4.95 0.21 1.39
C ALA A 101 5.56 1.59 1.72
N ARG A 102 6.75 1.58 2.34
CA ARG A 102 7.50 2.79 2.75
C ARG A 102 6.74 3.66 3.78
N SER A 103 5.86 3.07 4.58
CA SER A 103 5.11 3.72 5.66
C SER A 103 5.20 2.91 6.95
N PHE A 104 5.10 3.59 8.10
CA PHE A 104 4.89 2.93 9.38
C PHE A 104 3.63 2.05 9.34
N ALA A 105 3.77 0.80 9.78
CA ALA A 105 2.68 -0.15 9.86
C ALA A 105 2.26 -0.40 11.31
N ASP A 106 0.96 -0.35 11.59
CA ASP A 106 0.37 -0.54 12.91
C ASP A 106 -0.62 -1.70 12.95
N SER A 107 -0.95 -2.16 14.16
CA SER A 107 -2.05 -3.11 14.39
C SER A 107 -1.96 -4.37 13.52
N ILE A 108 -0.74 -4.90 13.34
CA ILE A 108 -0.47 -6.03 12.47
C ILE A 108 -1.01 -7.31 13.13
N ILE A 109 -1.77 -8.07 12.34
CA ILE A 109 -2.28 -9.38 12.68
C ILE A 109 -1.77 -10.37 11.64
N VAL A 110 -1.19 -11.47 12.11
CA VAL A 110 -0.63 -12.54 11.29
C VAL A 110 -1.58 -13.73 11.28
N TYR A 111 -1.93 -14.16 10.08
CA TYR A 111 -2.75 -15.33 9.82
C TYR A 111 -1.91 -16.40 9.13
N LYS A 112 -2.29 -17.65 9.30
CA LYS A 112 -1.81 -18.75 8.48
C LYS A 112 -2.44 -18.66 7.10
N ASP A 113 -1.62 -18.74 6.06
CA ASP A 113 -2.12 -18.81 4.68
C ASP A 113 -2.28 -20.28 4.26
N GLU A 114 -3.25 -20.95 4.89
CA GLU A 114 -3.57 -22.38 4.68
C GLU A 114 -4.78 -22.58 3.74
N GLY A 115 -5.12 -21.57 2.91
CA GLY A 115 -6.14 -21.66 1.84
C GLY A 115 -7.35 -20.73 2.02
N LEU A 116 -8.27 -20.79 1.03
CA LEU A 116 -9.37 -19.83 0.80
C LEU A 116 -10.41 -19.67 1.94
N LEU A 117 -10.38 -20.49 2.99
CA LEU A 117 -11.46 -20.57 3.99
C LEU A 117 -10.98 -20.56 5.46
N SER A 118 -9.68 -20.43 5.75
CA SER A 118 -9.20 -20.39 7.13
C SER A 118 -8.42 -19.12 7.43
N ASP A 119 -9.07 -18.15 8.08
CA ASP A 119 -8.40 -17.03 8.76
C ASP A 119 -7.89 -17.48 10.14
N ALA A 120 -7.14 -18.59 10.18
CA ALA A 120 -6.57 -19.09 11.43
C ALA A 120 -5.42 -18.18 11.88
N LEU A 121 -5.52 -17.67 13.10
CA LEU A 121 -4.46 -16.84 13.70
C LEU A 121 -3.17 -17.65 13.81
N PHE A 122 -2.05 -17.02 13.45
CA PHE A 122 -0.73 -17.64 13.56
C PHE A 122 -0.18 -17.48 14.98
N THR A 123 0.39 -18.56 15.51
CA THR A 123 1.17 -18.54 16.76
C THR A 123 2.47 -19.28 16.50
N GLY A 124 3.61 -18.64 16.76
CA GLY A 124 4.92 -19.17 16.48
C GLY A 124 5.96 -18.08 16.29
N SER A 125 7.10 -18.47 15.73
CA SER A 125 8.25 -17.61 15.52
C SER A 125 8.47 -17.41 14.02
N ILE A 126 8.58 -16.16 13.57
CA ILE A 126 8.77 -15.79 12.17
C ILE A 126 10.22 -15.38 11.97
N ALA A 127 10.94 -16.07 11.10
CA ALA A 127 12.33 -15.75 10.80
C ALA A 127 12.43 -14.50 9.88
N VAL A 128 13.24 -13.55 10.29
CA VAL A 128 13.53 -12.30 9.57
C VAL A 128 15.04 -12.16 9.37
N SER A 129 15.46 -11.79 8.16
CA SER A 129 16.86 -11.52 7.84
C SER A 129 16.96 -10.28 6.97
N ASN A 130 17.85 -9.36 7.33
CA ASN A 130 18.06 -8.10 6.62
C ASN A 130 16.72 -7.39 6.34
N GLY A 131 15.89 -7.26 7.40
CA GLY A 131 14.60 -6.58 7.35
C GLY A 131 13.50 -7.31 6.59
N ASN A 132 13.83 -8.41 5.89
CA ASN A 132 12.90 -9.17 5.08
C ASN A 132 12.46 -10.45 5.79
N ILE A 133 11.21 -10.84 5.60
CA ILE A 133 10.69 -12.10 6.12
C ILE A 133 11.23 -13.25 5.26
N VAL A 134 11.96 -14.18 5.89
CA VAL A 134 12.58 -15.34 5.21
C VAL A 134 11.92 -16.67 5.58
N ASP A 135 10.86 -16.61 6.37
CA ASP A 135 10.10 -17.79 6.77
C ASP A 135 9.50 -18.50 5.54
N LYS A 136 9.52 -19.84 5.58
CA LYS A 136 8.99 -20.70 4.51
C LYS A 136 7.50 -21.01 4.68
N THR A 137 6.94 -20.71 5.85
CA THR A 137 5.51 -20.87 6.09
C THR A 137 4.75 -19.77 5.34
N PRO A 138 3.72 -20.11 4.54
CA PRO A 138 2.86 -19.10 3.93
C PRO A 138 2.06 -18.42 5.04
N LEU A 139 2.26 -17.12 5.19
CA LEU A 139 1.60 -16.27 6.18
C LEU A 139 0.92 -15.10 5.47
N LYS A 140 -0.16 -14.62 6.08
CA LYS A 140 -0.88 -13.44 5.61
C LYS A 140 -0.78 -12.37 6.69
N PHE A 141 -0.18 -11.25 6.34
CA PHE A 141 -0.04 -10.08 7.21
C PHE A 141 -1.15 -9.09 6.88
N ILE A 142 -1.96 -8.73 7.87
CA ILE A 142 -3.00 -7.71 7.74
C ILE A 142 -2.76 -6.66 8.80
N GLY A 143 -2.61 -5.40 8.41
CA GLY A 143 -2.36 -4.31 9.35
C GLY A 143 -2.83 -2.98 8.78
N LYS A 144 -2.59 -1.92 9.53
CA LYS A 144 -2.85 -0.54 9.10
C LYS A 144 -1.57 0.07 8.54
N SER A 145 -1.57 0.49 7.29
CA SER A 145 -0.47 1.20 6.65
C SER A 145 -1.00 2.19 5.62
N LEU A 146 -0.14 3.08 5.11
CA LEU A 146 -0.51 3.81 3.90
C LEU A 146 -0.69 2.83 2.73
N VAL A 147 -1.61 3.17 1.84
CA VAL A 147 -1.91 2.40 0.62
C VAL A 147 -1.56 3.26 -0.59
N HIS A 148 -1.12 2.63 -1.66
CA HIS A 148 -0.77 3.31 -2.91
C HIS A 148 -1.45 2.63 -4.11
N SER A 149 -1.24 3.20 -5.30
CA SER A 149 -1.70 2.65 -6.58
C SER A 149 -3.23 2.48 -6.66
N SER A 150 -3.71 1.40 -7.27
CA SER A 150 -5.14 1.16 -7.54
C SER A 150 -6.02 1.13 -6.26
N PRO A 151 -5.63 0.44 -5.16
CA PRO A 151 -6.39 0.49 -3.90
C PRO A 151 -6.60 1.91 -3.36
N LEU A 152 -5.58 2.78 -3.46
CA LEU A 152 -5.68 4.17 -3.02
C LEU A 152 -6.70 4.96 -3.85
N THR A 153 -6.70 4.79 -5.17
CA THR A 153 -7.67 5.43 -6.06
C THR A 153 -9.10 4.99 -5.74
N ALA A 154 -9.33 3.70 -5.51
CA ALA A 154 -10.64 3.20 -5.12
C ALA A 154 -11.11 3.83 -3.79
N LEU A 155 -10.24 3.88 -2.78
CA LEU A 155 -10.55 4.51 -1.48
C LEU A 155 -10.86 6.00 -1.60
N ALA A 156 -10.11 6.74 -2.42
CA ALA A 156 -10.34 8.16 -2.65
C ALA A 156 -11.69 8.42 -3.33
N PHE A 157 -12.02 7.64 -4.37
CA PHE A 157 -13.32 7.74 -5.04
C PHE A 157 -14.48 7.34 -4.14
N ASN A 158 -14.26 6.39 -3.22
CA ASN A 158 -15.29 5.99 -2.24
C ASN A 158 -15.67 7.12 -1.27
N ARG A 159 -14.74 8.04 -0.98
CA ARG A 159 -15.01 9.23 -0.16
C ARG A 159 -15.62 10.40 -0.95
N GLY A 160 -15.59 10.31 -2.28
CA GLY A 160 -16.16 11.32 -3.16
C GLY A 160 -17.70 11.29 -3.18
N PHE A 161 -18.28 12.06 -4.10
CA PHE A 161 -19.72 12.17 -4.27
C PHE A 161 -20.44 10.82 -4.47
N PHE A 162 -19.73 9.81 -4.98
CA PHE A 162 -20.30 8.52 -5.35
C PHE A 162 -20.34 7.49 -4.21
N GLY A 163 -19.80 7.80 -3.03
CA GLY A 163 -19.78 6.87 -1.90
C GLY A 163 -19.12 5.54 -2.27
N ASP A 164 -19.56 4.43 -1.67
CA ASP A 164 -19.02 3.07 -1.94
C ASP A 164 -19.11 2.61 -3.42
N TYR A 165 -19.82 3.34 -4.28
CA TYR A 165 -19.84 3.08 -5.73
C TYR A 165 -18.60 3.60 -6.46
N GLY A 166 -17.80 4.47 -5.82
CA GLY A 166 -16.59 5.06 -6.39
C GLY A 166 -15.60 4.00 -6.90
N GLN A 167 -15.36 2.94 -6.14
CA GLN A 167 -14.49 1.83 -6.52
C GLN A 167 -14.93 1.12 -7.80
N TYR A 168 -16.24 0.98 -8.05
CA TYR A 168 -16.75 0.33 -9.25
C TYR A 168 -16.60 1.23 -10.47
N ILE A 169 -16.78 2.55 -10.31
CA ILE A 169 -16.55 3.52 -11.38
C ILE A 169 -15.08 3.44 -11.84
N VAL A 170 -14.13 3.39 -10.90
CA VAL A 170 -12.70 3.26 -11.20
C VAL A 170 -12.41 1.93 -11.90
N ALA A 171 -12.93 0.82 -11.37
CA ALA A 171 -12.71 -0.51 -11.94
C ALA A 171 -13.26 -0.65 -13.37
N ILE A 172 -14.47 -0.14 -13.63
CA ILE A 172 -15.08 -0.15 -14.96
C ILE A 172 -14.31 0.78 -15.91
N GLY A 173 -13.89 1.96 -15.43
CA GLY A 173 -13.09 2.90 -16.20
C GLY A 173 -11.77 2.29 -16.67
N LEU A 174 -11.02 1.64 -15.77
CA LEU A 174 -9.78 0.94 -16.10
C LEU A 174 -10.01 -0.20 -17.11
N LEU A 175 -11.11 -0.95 -16.96
CA LEU A 175 -11.46 -2.03 -17.88
C LEU A 175 -11.76 -1.51 -19.29
N LEU A 176 -12.56 -0.44 -19.39
CA LEU A 176 -12.90 0.18 -20.68
C LEU A 176 -11.69 0.85 -21.32
N PHE A 177 -10.83 1.48 -20.53
CA PHE A 177 -9.59 2.07 -21.01
C PHE A 177 -8.66 1.01 -21.60
N ALA A 178 -8.42 -0.07 -20.85
CA ALA A 178 -7.59 -1.18 -21.31
C ALA A 178 -8.13 -1.82 -22.61
N PHE A 179 -9.45 -1.91 -22.77
CA PHE A 179 -10.08 -2.45 -23.98
C PHE A 179 -10.10 -1.46 -25.15
N SER A 180 -10.11 -0.15 -24.88
CA SER A 180 -10.07 0.89 -25.91
C SER A 180 -8.68 1.04 -26.54
N THR A 181 -7.62 0.67 -25.83
CA THR A 181 -6.23 0.74 -26.29
C THR A 181 -5.69 -0.59 -26.85
N ALA A 182 -6.47 -1.68 -26.79
CA ALA A 182 -6.13 -3.02 -27.28
C ALA A 182 -6.71 -3.27 -28.68
#